data_AF-A0A516G7Y5-F1
#
_entry.id   AF-A0A516G7Y5-F1
#
_cell.length_a   1.000
_cell.length_b   1.000
_cell.length_c   1.000
_cell.angle_alpha   90.00
_cell.angle_beta   90.00
_cell.angle_gamma   90.00
#
_symmetry.space_group_name_H-M   'P 1'
#
loop_
_entity.id
_entity.type
_entity.pdbx_description
1 polymer ?
#
loop_
_entity_poly.entity_id
_entity_poly.type
_entity_poly.pdbx_seq_one_letter_code
_entity_poly.pdbx_strand_id
1 'polypeptide(L)'
;MSSTSGRHSDDEIREALRGAVGDAQFDYDTLVAGTHHRAGRIRRRRAIATGVAVAVLGPALVGGAALVLPEILPGDSGTVAPAGAPESVDATDTPRPDDAAVTSAPVVAEVPWQDGELPQPEGGFEVNDDLPNAWEIPDARPTGVVELDDLGVPKLAMNYPRTVPVSALMTCDPGRADGAEPEAGQSFSFYSDASQDLAIELTVTGWADSVAARDGLLHDSYTLCTWDGVQGEPQEWSGHQGDEDYLLYAAESDRAAAVIRQGDYLVAVTVSEGDEGQNQDVAAEIAAKTAANLAVLDPAHGRD
;
A
#
# COMPACT_ATOMS: atom_id res chain seq x y z
N MET A 1 27.09 44.45 29.65
CA MET A 1 27.57 43.29 30.43
C MET A 1 26.62 42.14 30.11
N SER A 2 26.95 41.38 29.07
CA SER A 2 26.18 40.25 28.55
C SER A 2 27.19 39.16 28.16
N SER A 3 26.71 37.91 28.11
CA SER A 3 27.41 36.68 27.71
C SER A 3 28.18 35.90 28.79
N THR A 4 27.44 35.34 29.75
CA THR A 4 27.92 34.16 30.52
C THR A 4 26.96 32.96 30.45
N SER A 5 25.73 33.15 29.97
CA SER A 5 24.69 32.10 30.00
C SER A 5 24.77 31.06 28.88
N GLY A 6 25.57 31.29 27.82
CA GLY A 6 25.66 30.38 26.66
C GLY A 6 26.78 29.34 26.74
N ARG A 7 27.72 29.47 27.68
CA ARG A 7 28.82 28.49 27.83
C ARG A 7 28.42 27.26 28.65
N HIS A 8 27.52 27.42 29.62
CA HIS A 8 27.11 26.30 30.46
C HIS A 8 26.24 25.28 29.71
N SER A 9 25.36 25.71 28.81
CA SER A 9 24.53 24.79 28.03
C SER A 9 25.34 24.00 27.00
N ASP A 10 26.35 24.63 26.37
CA ASP A 10 27.20 23.97 25.38
C ASP A 10 28.14 22.94 25.99
N ASP A 11 28.60 23.18 27.23
CA ASP A 11 29.45 22.24 27.96
C ASP A 11 28.63 21.03 28.47
N GLU A 12 27.40 21.24 28.94
CA GLU A 12 26.48 20.15 29.33
C GLU A 12 26.05 19.28 28.13
N ILE A 13 25.75 19.89 26.98
CA ILE A 13 25.42 19.16 25.75
C ILE A 13 26.64 18.37 25.24
N ARG A 14 27.86 18.95 25.32
CA ARG A 14 29.10 18.23 24.98
C ARG A 14 29.38 17.06 25.90
N GLU A 15 29.11 17.20 27.19
CA GLU A 15 29.36 16.16 28.19
C GLU A 15 28.33 15.02 28.06
N ALA A 16 27.07 15.35 27.78
CA ALA A 16 26.03 14.38 27.45
C ALA A 16 26.32 13.61 26.15
N LEU A 17 26.83 14.30 25.12
CA LEU A 17 27.22 13.66 23.86
C LEU A 17 28.48 12.78 23.98
N ARG A 18 29.45 13.16 24.83
CA ARG A 18 30.60 12.28 25.15
C ARG A 18 30.21 11.07 25.99
N GLY A 19 29.17 11.17 26.82
CA GLY A 19 28.63 10.05 27.57
C GLY A 19 27.85 9.06 26.69
N ALA A 20 27.11 9.57 25.70
CA ALA A 20 26.32 8.75 24.76
C ALA A 20 27.17 8.13 23.64
N VAL A 21 28.29 8.76 23.28
CA VAL A 21 29.24 8.29 22.26
C VAL A 21 30.60 8.04 22.93
N GLY A 22 30.64 7.14 23.91
CA GLY A 22 31.92 6.72 24.49
C GLY A 22 32.77 6.01 23.42
N ASP A 23 34.05 6.39 23.29
CA ASP A 23 35.19 5.82 22.52
C ASP A 23 34.96 5.12 21.16
N ALA A 24 33.75 5.10 20.63
CA ALA A 24 33.41 4.55 19.34
C ALA A 24 33.85 5.56 18.28
N GLN A 25 34.94 5.23 17.58
CA GLN A 25 35.36 5.94 16.38
C GLN A 25 34.20 5.89 15.38
N PHE A 26 33.52 7.02 15.24
CA PHE A 26 32.49 7.19 14.22
C PHE A 26 33.18 7.13 12.84
N ASP A 27 33.04 5.99 12.19
CA ASP A 27 33.68 5.72 10.90
C ASP A 27 32.90 6.37 9.76
N TYR A 28 33.28 7.62 9.50
CA TYR A 28 32.73 8.45 8.44
C TYR A 28 32.97 7.83 7.05
N ASP A 29 34.07 7.09 6.86
CA ASP A 29 34.41 6.46 5.59
C ASP A 29 33.50 5.27 5.30
N THR A 30 33.08 4.53 6.33
CA THR A 30 32.08 3.45 6.18
C THR A 30 30.69 3.99 5.82
N LEU A 31 30.29 5.15 6.38
CA LEU A 31 29.04 5.83 6.03
C LEU A 31 29.03 6.32 4.57
N VAL A 32 30.15 6.93 4.14
CA VAL A 32 30.34 7.43 2.78
C VAL A 32 30.48 6.27 1.77
N ALA A 33 31.16 5.19 2.14
CA ALA A 33 31.26 3.98 1.33
C ALA A 33 29.89 3.29 1.16
N GLY A 34 29.07 3.24 2.22
CA GLY A 34 27.71 2.69 2.16
C GLY A 34 26.78 3.47 1.22
N THR A 35 26.84 4.80 1.27
CA THR A 35 26.06 5.67 0.37
C THR A 35 26.54 5.57 -1.09
N HIS A 36 27.85 5.52 -1.35
CA HIS A 36 28.37 5.29 -2.70
C HIS A 36 28.08 3.89 -3.24
N HIS A 37 28.07 2.86 -2.39
CA HIS A 37 27.72 1.50 -2.79
C HIS A 37 26.24 1.40 -3.19
N ARG A 38 25.34 2.12 -2.47
CA ARG A 38 23.91 2.22 -2.80
C ARG A 38 23.68 2.94 -4.14
N ALA A 39 24.37 4.06 -4.37
CA ALA A 39 24.32 4.78 -5.64
C ALA A 39 24.85 3.93 -6.82
N GLY A 40 25.87 3.10 -6.58
CA GLY A 40 26.42 2.17 -7.58
C GLY A 40 25.48 1.01 -7.92
N ARG A 41 24.69 0.51 -6.96
CA ARG A 41 23.72 -0.58 -7.15
C ARG A 41 22.53 -0.13 -8.00
N ILE A 42 22.03 1.08 -7.78
CA ILE A 42 20.94 1.69 -8.56
C ILE A 42 21.35 1.89 -10.03
N ARG A 43 22.59 2.35 -10.28
CA ARG A 43 23.12 2.49 -11.64
C ARG A 43 23.30 1.16 -12.37
N ARG A 44 23.66 0.08 -11.66
CA ARG A 44 23.78 -1.27 -12.26
C ARG A 44 22.41 -1.88 -12.63
N ARG A 45 21.36 -1.63 -11.85
CA ARG A 45 20.00 -2.10 -12.20
C ARG A 45 19.43 -1.44 -13.46
N ARG A 46 19.72 -0.15 -13.69
CA ARG A 46 19.36 0.53 -14.96
C ARG A 46 20.09 -0.04 -16.18
N ALA A 47 21.32 -0.56 -16.04
CA ALA A 47 22.03 -1.20 -17.14
C ALA A 47 21.42 -2.55 -17.56
N ILE A 48 20.78 -3.28 -16.63
CA ILE A 48 20.18 -4.59 -16.89
C ILE A 48 18.79 -4.44 -17.53
N ALA A 49 17.98 -3.48 -17.08
CA ALA A 49 16.65 -3.21 -17.65
C ALA A 49 16.71 -2.73 -19.11
N THR A 50 17.75 -1.99 -19.50
CA THR A 50 17.95 -1.55 -20.89
C THR A 50 18.45 -2.68 -21.79
N GLY A 51 19.05 -3.74 -21.23
CA GLY A 51 19.55 -4.90 -21.99
C GLY A 51 18.48 -5.93 -22.35
N VAL A 52 17.46 -6.09 -21.50
CA VAL A 52 16.37 -7.06 -21.73
C VAL A 52 15.36 -6.56 -22.76
N ALA A 53 15.13 -5.24 -22.84
CA ALA A 53 14.22 -4.64 -23.81
C ALA A 53 14.71 -4.74 -25.28
N VAL A 54 16.00 -4.94 -25.52
CA VAL A 54 16.56 -5.11 -26.88
C VAL A 54 16.55 -6.58 -27.34
N ALA A 55 16.43 -7.55 -26.42
CA ALA A 55 16.52 -8.98 -26.73
C ALA A 55 15.17 -9.64 -27.09
N VAL A 56 14.03 -9.00 -26.82
CA VAL A 56 12.69 -9.57 -27.08
C VAL A 56 12.08 -9.10 -28.41
N LEU A 57 12.73 -8.17 -29.12
CA LEU A 57 12.34 -7.71 -30.48
C LEU A 57 13.18 -8.32 -31.61
N GLY A 58 13.54 -9.60 -31.50
CA GLY A 58 14.12 -10.35 -32.62
C GLY A 58 14.16 -11.83 -32.28
N PRO A 59 13.33 -12.70 -32.90
CA PRO A 59 13.21 -12.82 -34.36
C PRO A 59 11.80 -13.22 -34.86
N ALA A 60 11.13 -12.37 -35.63
CA ALA A 60 10.00 -12.79 -36.46
C ALA A 60 10.02 -12.03 -37.78
N LEU A 61 10.96 -12.36 -38.68
CA LEU A 61 10.87 -12.04 -40.11
C LEU A 61 11.92 -12.85 -40.90
N VAL A 62 11.58 -14.11 -41.19
CA VAL A 62 12.11 -14.86 -42.34
C VAL A 62 10.93 -15.56 -43.00
N GLY A 63 10.58 -15.16 -44.23
CA GLY A 63 9.65 -15.88 -45.09
C GLY A 63 8.63 -15.00 -45.81
N GLY A 64 9.05 -14.06 -46.65
CA GLY A 64 8.78 -14.13 -48.09
C GLY A 64 7.65 -13.18 -48.53
N ALA A 65 7.96 -11.93 -48.89
CA ALA A 65 8.32 -11.48 -50.24
C ALA A 65 7.14 -11.47 -51.24
N ALA A 66 6.52 -10.30 -51.38
CA ALA A 66 6.12 -9.78 -52.69
C ALA A 66 6.42 -8.28 -52.72
N LEU A 67 7.52 -7.95 -53.39
CA LEU A 67 7.96 -6.60 -53.74
C LEU A 67 7.01 -5.99 -54.77
N VAL A 68 6.47 -4.80 -54.53
CA VAL A 68 6.41 -3.70 -55.52
C VAL A 68 6.54 -2.37 -54.75
N LEU A 69 7.62 -1.65 -55.06
CA LEU A 69 7.97 -0.31 -54.56
C LEU A 69 7.33 0.77 -55.48
N PRO A 70 7.44 2.07 -55.16
CA PRO A 70 6.34 3.00 -55.02
C PRO A 70 6.10 3.86 -56.26
N GLU A 71 4.87 4.35 -56.46
CA GLU A 71 4.64 5.47 -57.35
C GLU A 71 3.82 6.56 -56.67
N ILE A 72 4.22 7.78 -56.99
CA ILE A 72 3.94 9.04 -56.35
C ILE A 72 2.81 9.73 -57.12
N LEU A 73 1.93 10.44 -56.38
CA LEU A 73 1.03 11.55 -56.79
C LEU A 73 -0.41 11.22 -57.28
N PRO A 74 -1.34 12.21 -57.20
CA PRO A 74 -2.64 12.11 -56.55
C PRO A 74 -3.81 12.06 -57.54
N GLY A 75 -4.98 11.61 -57.08
CA GLY A 75 -6.16 11.59 -57.94
C GLY A 75 -7.44 11.22 -57.19
N ASP A 76 -8.45 12.02 -57.46
CA ASP A 76 -9.80 12.04 -56.94
C ASP A 76 -10.65 10.84 -57.42
N SER A 77 -11.72 10.54 -56.67
CA SER A 77 -12.96 9.87 -57.11
C SER A 77 -12.95 8.38 -57.49
N GLY A 78 -13.84 7.60 -56.85
CA GLY A 78 -14.36 6.35 -57.44
C GLY A 78 -14.88 5.29 -56.47
N THR A 79 -16.12 5.44 -56.02
CA THR A 79 -16.96 4.35 -55.51
C THR A 79 -17.19 3.29 -56.60
N VAL A 80 -16.88 2.01 -56.33
CA VAL A 80 -17.48 0.87 -57.05
C VAL A 80 -17.67 -0.31 -56.10
N ALA A 81 -18.93 -0.60 -55.81
CA ALA A 81 -19.41 -1.93 -55.47
C ALA A 81 -19.90 -2.63 -56.75
N PRO A 82 -19.79 -3.97 -56.82
CA PRO A 82 -20.87 -4.78 -57.41
C PRO A 82 -21.19 -6.00 -56.49
N ALA A 83 -22.45 -6.26 -56.13
CA ALA A 83 -23.48 -7.03 -56.88
C ALA A 83 -23.09 -8.52 -57.06
N GLY A 84 -23.89 -9.55 -56.79
CA GLY A 84 -25.29 -9.72 -56.37
C GLY A 84 -25.56 -11.24 -56.20
N ALA A 85 -26.68 -11.59 -55.58
CA ALA A 85 -27.11 -12.95 -55.20
C ALA A 85 -27.45 -13.89 -56.39
N PRO A 86 -27.76 -15.18 -56.10
CA PRO A 86 -29.15 -15.59 -56.32
C PRO A 86 -29.81 -16.42 -55.19
N GLU A 87 -31.12 -16.16 -55.04
CA GLU A 87 -32.29 -17.01 -54.71
C GLU A 87 -32.17 -18.20 -53.72
N SER A 88 -32.86 -18.15 -52.58
CA SER A 88 -34.31 -18.46 -52.36
C SER A 88 -34.62 -19.95 -52.29
N VAL A 89 -34.81 -20.47 -51.08
CA VAL A 89 -35.69 -21.61 -50.81
C VAL A 89 -36.52 -21.27 -49.58
N ASP A 90 -37.84 -21.30 -49.77
CA ASP A 90 -38.85 -21.00 -48.77
C ASP A 90 -39.37 -22.30 -48.13
N ALA A 91 -40.04 -22.14 -46.99
CA ALA A 91 -40.77 -23.11 -46.16
C ALA A 91 -39.96 -23.89 -45.09
N THR A 92 -40.18 -23.59 -43.81
CA THR A 92 -41.32 -24.11 -43.03
C THR A 92 -41.26 -23.59 -41.59
N ASP A 93 -42.43 -23.18 -41.11
CA ASP A 93 -42.82 -22.70 -39.78
C ASP A 93 -42.27 -23.54 -38.60
N THR A 94 -41.65 -22.90 -37.61
CA THR A 94 -41.51 -23.44 -36.24
C THR A 94 -41.41 -22.25 -35.27
N PRO A 95 -42.21 -22.18 -34.18
CA PRO A 95 -42.12 -21.08 -33.23
C PRO A 95 -40.83 -21.21 -32.42
N ARG A 96 -39.92 -20.25 -32.58
CA ARG A 96 -38.73 -20.11 -31.75
C ARG A 96 -39.14 -19.44 -30.43
N PRO A 97 -38.77 -19.97 -29.25
CA PRO A 97 -39.02 -19.29 -28.00
C PRO A 97 -38.21 -17.99 -27.97
N ASP A 98 -38.83 -16.93 -27.47
CA ASP A 98 -38.21 -15.65 -27.17
C ASP A 98 -36.97 -15.85 -26.28
N ASP A 99 -35.78 -15.84 -26.87
CA ASP A 99 -34.56 -15.50 -26.15
C ASP A 99 -34.63 -14.00 -25.87
N ALA A 100 -35.40 -13.64 -24.86
CA ALA A 100 -35.21 -12.40 -24.14
C ALA A 100 -33.77 -12.44 -23.60
N ALA A 101 -32.84 -11.85 -24.36
CA ALA A 101 -31.53 -11.49 -23.90
C ALA A 101 -31.72 -10.56 -22.69
N VAL A 102 -31.83 -11.14 -21.51
CA VAL A 102 -31.69 -10.44 -20.25
C VAL A 102 -30.23 -10.04 -20.19
N THR A 103 -29.93 -8.86 -20.72
CA THR A 103 -28.70 -8.14 -20.43
C THR A 103 -28.80 -7.71 -18.96
N SER A 104 -28.44 -8.61 -18.05
CA SER A 104 -28.19 -8.26 -16.67
C SER A 104 -27.01 -7.27 -16.68
N ALA A 105 -27.30 -6.01 -16.37
CA ALA A 105 -26.24 -5.05 -16.05
C ALA A 105 -25.36 -5.62 -14.92
N PRO A 106 -24.04 -5.36 -14.93
CA PRO A 106 -23.20 -5.77 -13.81
C PRO A 106 -23.76 -5.13 -12.54
N VAL A 107 -24.09 -5.96 -11.55
CA VAL A 107 -24.42 -5.51 -10.21
C VAL A 107 -23.13 -4.90 -9.66
N VAL A 108 -23.11 -3.57 -9.50
CA VAL A 108 -22.05 -2.91 -8.74
C VAL A 108 -22.19 -3.43 -7.31
N ALA A 109 -21.21 -4.21 -6.85
CA ALA A 109 -21.21 -4.69 -5.48
C ALA A 109 -21.11 -3.47 -4.55
N GLU A 110 -22.06 -3.34 -3.63
CA GLU A 110 -22.01 -2.32 -2.59
C GLU A 110 -20.81 -2.61 -1.66
N VAL A 111 -20.07 -1.56 -1.31
CA VAL A 111 -18.95 -1.66 -0.36
C VAL A 111 -19.54 -1.66 1.05
N PRO A 112 -19.30 -2.71 1.86
CA PRO A 112 -20.15 -3.03 2.99
C PRO A 112 -20.14 -2.01 4.13
N TRP A 113 -19.05 -1.26 4.29
CA TRP A 113 -18.87 -0.29 5.35
C TRP A 113 -18.49 1.09 4.83
N GLN A 114 -18.98 1.45 3.63
CA GLN A 114 -18.82 2.79 3.05
C GLN A 114 -20.18 3.32 2.60
N ASP A 115 -20.84 4.00 3.52
CA ASP A 115 -22.10 4.68 3.27
C ASP A 115 -21.83 6.09 2.71
N GLY A 116 -21.86 6.22 1.39
CA GLY A 116 -21.71 7.50 0.71
C GLY A 116 -20.27 7.86 0.36
N GLU A 117 -20.02 9.15 0.12
CA GLU A 117 -18.70 9.65 -0.27
C GLU A 117 -17.85 9.91 0.99
N LEU A 118 -16.63 9.37 1.00
CA LEU A 118 -15.70 9.58 2.10
C LEU A 118 -15.25 11.05 2.17
N PRO A 119 -15.04 11.60 3.38
CA PRO A 119 -14.41 12.90 3.51
C PRO A 119 -13.02 12.87 2.88
N GLN A 120 -12.75 13.82 1.99
CA GLN A 120 -11.45 13.98 1.36
C GLN A 120 -10.41 14.31 2.43
N PRO A 121 -9.27 13.59 2.49
CA PRO A 121 -8.24 13.86 3.48
C PRO A 121 -7.70 15.30 3.36
N GLU A 122 -7.48 15.96 4.48
CA GLU A 122 -6.93 17.32 4.51
C GLU A 122 -5.42 17.31 4.75
N GLY A 123 -4.65 17.90 3.83
CA GLY A 123 -3.19 17.95 3.94
C GLY A 123 -2.55 16.56 3.87
N GLY A 124 -1.32 16.45 4.41
CA GLY A 124 -0.55 15.21 4.33
C GLY A 124 0.67 15.30 3.43
N PHE A 125 1.32 14.15 3.19
CA PHE A 125 2.40 14.07 2.23
C PHE A 125 1.84 13.89 0.82
N GLU A 126 2.40 14.62 -0.15
CA GLU A 126 2.09 14.40 -1.56
C GLU A 126 2.48 12.98 -1.98
N VAL A 127 1.75 12.43 -2.95
CA VAL A 127 2.09 11.14 -3.57
C VAL A 127 3.53 11.20 -4.08
N ASN A 128 4.33 10.22 -3.70
CA ASN A 128 5.74 10.20 -4.07
C ASN A 128 5.92 9.66 -5.49
N ASP A 129 5.99 10.56 -6.47
CA ASP A 129 6.18 10.21 -7.89
C ASP A 129 7.55 9.54 -8.18
N ASP A 130 8.56 9.75 -7.34
CA ASP A 130 9.89 9.15 -7.51
C ASP A 130 9.93 7.67 -7.12
N LEU A 131 8.99 7.23 -6.28
CA LEU A 131 8.85 5.85 -5.84
C LEU A 131 7.35 5.49 -5.70
N PRO A 132 6.65 5.25 -6.82
CA PRO A 132 5.23 4.95 -6.80
C PRO A 132 4.98 3.56 -6.19
N ASN A 133 3.78 3.37 -5.66
CA ASN A 133 3.29 2.03 -5.31
C ASN A 133 3.27 1.12 -6.55
N ALA A 134 3.49 -0.18 -6.36
CA ALA A 134 3.39 -1.18 -7.42
C ALA A 134 1.95 -1.31 -7.95
N TRP A 135 0.96 -1.06 -7.09
CA TRP A 135 -0.45 -0.90 -7.44
C TRP A 135 -1.12 0.18 -6.57
N GLU A 136 -2.25 0.69 -7.04
CA GLU A 136 -3.03 1.67 -6.28
C GLU A 136 -3.83 0.98 -5.18
N ILE A 137 -3.72 1.49 -3.94
CA ILE A 137 -4.55 1.04 -2.82
C ILE A 137 -5.82 1.92 -2.84
N PRO A 138 -7.01 1.35 -3.03
CA PRO A 138 -8.25 2.12 -2.96
C PRO A 138 -8.47 2.61 -1.53
N ASP A 139 -9.12 3.76 -1.39
CA ASP A 139 -9.49 4.29 -0.07
C ASP A 139 -10.58 3.42 0.57
N ALA A 140 -10.16 2.51 1.44
CA ALA A 140 -11.02 1.53 2.10
C ALA A 140 -11.48 1.94 3.50
N ARG A 141 -11.24 3.19 3.90
CA ARG A 141 -11.66 3.73 5.21
C ARG A 141 -13.15 3.44 5.45
N PRO A 142 -13.53 2.93 6.63
CA PRO A 142 -14.93 2.66 6.92
C PRO A 142 -15.65 3.94 7.37
N THR A 143 -16.97 3.97 7.16
CA THR A 143 -17.88 4.99 7.70
C THR A 143 -18.72 4.39 8.82
N GLY A 144 -19.32 5.23 9.68
CA GLY A 144 -20.22 4.76 10.72
C GLY A 144 -19.50 4.04 11.86
N VAL A 145 -18.22 4.36 12.06
CA VAL A 145 -17.47 4.02 13.27
C VAL A 145 -17.45 5.28 14.12
N VAL A 146 -18.04 5.20 15.31
CA VAL A 146 -18.28 6.38 16.16
C VAL A 146 -16.99 7.16 16.41
N GLU A 147 -15.90 6.46 16.73
CA GLU A 147 -14.61 7.08 17.02
C GLU A 147 -13.99 7.79 15.80
N LEU A 148 -14.13 7.24 14.58
CA LEU A 148 -13.66 7.92 13.37
C LEU A 148 -14.54 9.11 13.02
N ASP A 149 -15.86 8.96 13.16
CA ASP A 149 -16.84 10.00 12.85
C ASP A 149 -16.67 11.20 13.81
N ASP A 150 -16.37 10.95 15.08
CA ASP A 150 -16.11 11.97 16.10
C ASP A 150 -14.77 12.70 15.88
N LEU A 151 -13.73 12.00 15.40
CA LEU A 151 -12.43 12.60 15.05
C LEU A 151 -12.48 13.38 13.72
N GLY A 152 -13.46 13.10 12.86
CA GLY A 152 -13.71 13.84 11.63
C GLY A 152 -12.76 13.52 10.48
N VAL A 153 -12.29 14.57 9.79
CA VAL A 153 -11.55 14.43 8.52
C VAL A 153 -10.09 14.03 8.80
N PRO A 154 -9.59 12.90 8.25
CA PRO A 154 -8.21 12.51 8.46
C PRO A 154 -7.23 13.30 7.59
N LYS A 155 -5.94 13.14 7.90
CA LYS A 155 -4.83 13.54 7.03
C LYS A 155 -4.26 12.33 6.30
N LEU A 156 -3.91 12.48 5.03
CA LEU A 156 -3.18 11.44 4.29
C LEU A 156 -1.71 11.46 4.75
N ALA A 157 -1.34 10.57 5.68
CA ALA A 157 -0.01 10.55 6.24
C ALA A 157 1.02 10.03 5.23
N MET A 158 0.73 8.97 4.48
CA MET A 158 1.68 8.37 3.56
C MET A 158 0.95 7.74 2.38
N ASN A 159 1.55 7.78 1.18
CA ASN A 159 1.08 7.02 0.02
C ASN A 159 2.26 6.61 -0.88
N TYR A 160 3.01 5.61 -0.43
CA TYR A 160 4.21 5.06 -1.10
C TYR A 160 4.64 3.71 -0.49
N PRO A 161 5.45 2.88 -1.17
CA PRO A 161 5.63 1.46 -0.82
C PRO A 161 6.44 1.22 0.46
N ARG A 162 7.27 2.17 0.91
CA ARG A 162 8.06 2.04 2.14
C ARG A 162 7.33 2.62 3.36
N THR A 163 6.08 2.23 3.51
CA THR A 163 5.24 2.57 4.66
C THR A 163 5.48 1.55 5.78
N VAL A 164 5.56 2.00 7.02
CA VAL A 164 5.70 1.13 8.20
C VAL A 164 4.41 0.31 8.36
N PRO A 165 4.44 -1.03 8.56
CA PRO A 165 3.20 -1.81 8.55
C PRO A 165 2.30 -1.53 9.76
N VAL A 166 2.88 -1.43 10.96
CA VAL A 166 2.16 -1.04 12.19
C VAL A 166 2.75 0.27 12.70
N SER A 167 2.33 1.36 12.07
CA SER A 167 2.79 2.71 12.39
C SER A 167 2.54 3.05 13.87
N ALA A 168 3.40 3.92 14.41
CA ALA A 168 3.51 4.30 15.82
C ALA A 168 3.93 3.19 16.81
N LEU A 169 4.10 1.94 16.37
CA LEU A 169 4.64 0.85 17.20
C LEU A 169 5.87 0.16 16.59
N MET A 170 6.19 0.43 15.33
CA MET A 170 7.37 -0.07 14.65
C MET A 170 8.20 1.06 14.04
N THR A 171 9.50 0.82 13.95
CA THR A 171 10.46 1.67 13.22
C THR A 171 11.22 0.81 12.21
N CYS A 172 11.44 1.34 11.00
CA CYS A 172 12.22 0.64 9.99
C CYS A 172 13.72 0.78 10.23
N ASP A 173 14.42 -0.34 10.39
CA ASP A 173 15.85 -0.38 10.66
C ASP A 173 16.65 -0.54 9.34
N PRO A 174 17.42 0.48 8.91
CA PRO A 174 18.28 0.36 7.74
C PRO A 174 19.39 -0.70 7.89
N GLY A 175 19.66 -1.21 9.10
CA GLY A 175 20.57 -2.30 9.40
C GLY A 175 20.04 -3.70 9.02
N ARG A 176 18.71 -3.87 8.90
CA ARG A 176 18.09 -5.12 8.45
C ARG A 176 18.14 -5.28 6.93
N ALA A 177 19.33 -5.44 6.35
CA ALA A 177 19.51 -5.43 4.90
C ALA A 177 18.71 -6.49 4.12
N ASP A 178 18.26 -7.55 4.78
CA ASP A 178 17.56 -8.70 4.18
C ASP A 178 16.04 -8.73 4.45
N GLY A 179 15.49 -7.76 5.19
CA GLY A 179 14.04 -7.71 5.41
C GLY A 179 13.28 -7.24 4.17
N ALA A 180 12.01 -7.60 4.09
CA ALA A 180 11.11 -7.21 3.02
C ALA A 180 10.51 -5.81 3.26
N GLU A 181 10.29 -5.07 2.17
CA GLU A 181 9.51 -3.84 2.12
C GLU A 181 8.13 -4.16 1.53
N PRO A 182 7.07 -3.43 1.90
CA PRO A 182 5.83 -3.47 1.15
C PRO A 182 6.04 -3.02 -0.30
N GLU A 183 5.20 -3.52 -1.21
CA GLU A 183 5.15 -3.09 -2.61
C GLU A 183 4.15 -1.95 -2.84
N ALA A 184 3.25 -1.72 -1.89
CA ALA A 184 2.34 -0.59 -1.85
C ALA A 184 2.08 -0.16 -0.39
N GLY A 185 1.80 1.11 -0.15
CA GLY A 185 1.49 1.60 1.19
C GLY A 185 0.64 2.86 1.18
N GLN A 186 -0.33 2.93 2.09
CA GLN A 186 -1.18 4.08 2.34
C GLN A 186 -1.44 4.19 3.85
N SER A 187 -1.32 5.40 4.42
CA SER A 187 -1.62 5.65 5.84
C SER A 187 -2.47 6.91 6.00
N PHE A 188 -3.45 6.85 6.90
CA PHE A 188 -4.30 7.96 7.33
C PHE A 188 -4.15 8.20 8.83
N SER A 189 -3.97 9.45 9.21
CA SER A 189 -3.88 9.87 10.61
C SER A 189 -5.11 10.68 11.01
N PHE A 190 -5.72 10.28 12.13
CA PHE A 190 -6.81 10.98 12.79
C PHE A 190 -6.31 11.58 14.10
N TYR A 191 -6.64 12.85 14.36
CA TYR A 191 -6.12 13.60 15.49
C TYR A 191 -7.26 14.01 16.42
N SER A 192 -7.02 13.96 17.74
CA SER A 192 -7.96 14.47 18.72
C SER A 192 -8.07 15.99 18.59
N ASP A 193 -9.29 16.52 18.44
CA ASP A 193 -9.50 17.98 18.37
C ASP A 193 -9.00 18.70 19.63
N ALA A 194 -9.13 18.06 20.79
CA ALA A 194 -8.83 18.65 22.09
C ALA A 194 -7.32 18.82 22.35
N SER A 195 -6.51 17.82 21.97
CA SER A 195 -5.07 17.82 22.24
C SER A 195 -4.20 17.95 21.00
N GLN A 196 -4.76 17.76 19.79
CA GLN A 196 -4.02 17.63 18.54
C GLN A 196 -3.03 16.46 18.53
N ASP A 197 -3.18 15.53 19.47
CA ASP A 197 -2.40 14.29 19.49
C ASP A 197 -2.97 13.30 18.47
N LEU A 198 -2.10 12.45 17.92
CA LEU A 198 -2.51 11.35 17.05
C LEU A 198 -3.38 10.40 17.87
N ALA A 199 -4.65 10.25 17.50
CA ALA A 199 -5.60 9.39 18.19
C ALA A 199 -5.64 8.00 17.54
N ILE A 200 -5.79 7.96 16.22
CA ILE A 200 -5.90 6.75 15.42
C ILE A 200 -5.02 6.86 14.18
N GLU A 201 -4.26 5.81 13.89
CA GLU A 201 -3.54 5.66 12.63
C GLU A 201 -4.01 4.39 11.91
N LEU A 202 -4.54 4.55 10.70
CA LEU A 202 -4.93 3.46 9.82
C LEU A 202 -3.88 3.33 8.73
N THR A 203 -3.21 2.18 8.66
CA THR A 203 -2.20 1.87 7.65
C THR A 203 -2.60 0.63 6.86
N VAL A 204 -2.55 0.72 5.53
CA VAL A 204 -2.73 -0.40 4.61
C VAL A 204 -1.42 -0.59 3.84
N THR A 205 -0.87 -1.80 3.89
CA THR A 205 0.35 -2.16 3.16
C THR A 205 0.08 -3.36 2.25
N GLY A 206 0.58 -3.30 1.02
CA GLY A 206 0.50 -4.37 0.04
C GLY A 206 1.81 -5.13 -0.08
N TRP A 207 1.76 -6.45 -0.19
CA TRP A 207 2.92 -7.34 -0.10
C TRP A 207 2.92 -8.41 -1.20
N ALA A 208 4.10 -8.76 -1.69
CA ALA A 208 4.27 -9.92 -2.56
C ALA A 208 4.04 -11.26 -1.82
N ASP A 209 4.25 -11.28 -0.50
CA ASP A 209 3.99 -12.43 0.38
C ASP A 209 3.42 -11.90 1.70
N SER A 210 2.12 -11.66 1.71
CA SER A 210 1.40 -11.11 2.86
C SER A 210 1.36 -12.08 4.06
N VAL A 211 1.43 -13.40 3.81
CA VAL A 211 1.52 -14.42 4.87
C VAL A 211 2.86 -14.31 5.59
N ALA A 212 3.97 -14.28 4.85
CA ALA A 212 5.29 -14.08 5.45
C ALA A 212 5.42 -12.71 6.13
N ALA A 213 4.76 -11.67 5.59
CA ALA A 213 4.71 -10.36 6.23
C ALA A 213 3.97 -10.39 7.56
N ARG A 214 2.80 -11.05 7.62
CA ARG A 214 2.03 -11.27 8.86
C ARG A 214 2.85 -12.07 9.89
N ASP A 215 3.45 -13.19 9.49
CA ASP A 215 4.32 -14.00 10.35
C ASP A 215 5.56 -13.21 10.80
N GLY A 216 6.02 -12.31 9.95
CA GLY A 216 7.04 -11.32 10.23
C GLY A 216 6.73 -10.41 11.41
N LEU A 217 5.46 -10.02 11.58
CA LEU A 217 5.00 -9.21 12.71
C LEU A 217 5.00 -10.02 14.02
N LEU A 218 4.72 -11.32 13.94
CA LEU A 218 4.71 -12.25 15.07
C LEU A 218 6.12 -12.58 15.60
N HIS A 219 7.10 -12.63 14.71
CA HIS A 219 8.43 -13.14 15.02
C HIS A 219 9.55 -12.11 14.84
N ASP A 220 9.19 -10.86 14.52
CA ASP A 220 10.11 -9.77 14.21
C ASP A 220 11.24 -10.20 13.25
N SER A 221 10.92 -10.91 12.16
CA SER A 221 11.94 -11.65 11.37
C SER A 221 11.90 -11.43 9.86
N TYR A 222 10.79 -10.94 9.30
CA TYR A 222 10.61 -10.80 7.85
C TYR A 222 10.69 -9.35 7.38
N THR A 223 10.06 -8.41 8.07
CA THR A 223 9.98 -7.02 7.57
C THR A 223 11.27 -6.24 7.85
N LEU A 224 11.53 -5.18 7.07
CA LEU A 224 12.58 -4.20 7.38
C LEU A 224 12.34 -3.44 8.69
N CYS A 225 11.14 -3.53 9.27
CA CYS A 225 10.74 -2.78 10.43
C CYS A 225 10.69 -3.68 11.67
N THR A 226 11.06 -3.08 12.79
CA THR A 226 11.14 -3.72 14.11
C THR A 226 10.19 -3.02 15.04
N TRP A 227 9.63 -3.77 15.99
CA TRP A 227 8.87 -3.17 17.09
C TRP A 227 9.75 -2.23 17.92
N ASP A 228 9.22 -1.07 18.30
CA ASP A 228 9.94 -0.04 19.07
C ASP A 228 10.20 -0.47 20.54
N GLY A 229 9.54 -1.54 20.99
CA GLY A 229 9.67 -2.14 22.31
C GLY A 229 9.65 -3.66 22.26
N VAL A 230 9.57 -4.31 23.44
CA VAL A 230 9.32 -5.75 23.49
C VAL A 230 7.95 -6.00 22.86
N GLN A 231 7.94 -6.81 21.81
CA GLN A 231 6.70 -7.21 21.15
C GLN A 231 5.78 -7.82 22.22
N GLY A 232 4.61 -7.21 22.43
CA GLY A 232 3.55 -7.83 23.19
C GLY A 232 3.12 -9.12 22.48
N GLU A 233 2.91 -10.21 23.22
CA GLU A 233 2.31 -11.41 22.65
C GLU A 233 0.94 -11.05 22.06
N PRO A 234 0.60 -11.50 20.85
CA PRO A 234 -0.72 -11.30 20.29
C PRO A 234 -1.79 -11.80 21.25
N GLN A 235 -2.80 -10.97 21.49
CA GLN A 235 -3.96 -11.28 22.31
C GLN A 235 -5.03 -11.99 21.48
N GLU A 236 -5.94 -12.67 22.16
CA GLU A 236 -7.09 -13.28 21.49
C GLU A 236 -8.02 -12.21 20.92
N TRP A 237 -8.39 -12.38 19.65
CA TRP A 237 -9.40 -11.54 19.01
C TRP A 237 -10.79 -12.18 19.14
N SER A 238 -11.74 -11.45 19.73
CA SER A 238 -13.11 -11.96 19.94
C SER A 238 -13.81 -12.29 18.62
N GLY A 239 -14.19 -13.56 18.43
CA GLY A 239 -14.88 -14.04 17.22
C GLY A 239 -13.94 -14.58 16.13
N HIS A 240 -12.62 -14.43 16.32
CA HIS A 240 -11.57 -14.86 15.40
C HIS A 240 -10.54 -15.74 16.12
N GLN A 241 -10.98 -16.52 17.12
CA GLN A 241 -10.07 -17.36 17.89
C GLN A 241 -9.38 -18.41 17.02
N GLY A 242 -8.04 -18.37 17.00
CA GLY A 242 -7.22 -19.26 16.19
C GLY A 242 -7.19 -18.94 14.70
N ASP A 243 -7.78 -17.81 14.30
CA ASP A 243 -7.61 -17.28 12.96
C ASP A 243 -6.31 -16.49 12.91
N GLU A 244 -5.30 -17.05 12.25
CA GLU A 244 -3.96 -16.50 12.23
C GLU A 244 -3.86 -15.18 11.43
N ASP A 245 -4.87 -14.86 10.63
CA ASP A 245 -4.92 -13.62 9.86
C ASP A 245 -5.39 -12.43 10.68
N TYR A 246 -5.76 -12.63 11.94
CA TYR A 246 -6.24 -11.60 12.87
C TYR A 246 -5.28 -11.50 14.06
N LEU A 247 -4.54 -10.40 14.14
CA LEU A 247 -3.60 -10.14 15.21
C LEU A 247 -4.03 -8.92 16.02
N LEU A 248 -4.07 -9.07 17.33
CA LEU A 248 -4.38 -7.98 18.26
C LEU A 248 -3.21 -7.80 19.23
N TYR A 249 -2.73 -6.57 19.39
CA TYR A 249 -1.61 -6.22 20.25
C TYR A 249 -2.06 -5.19 21.28
N ALA A 250 -1.82 -5.47 22.56
CA ALA A 250 -1.77 -4.45 23.60
C ALA A 250 -0.31 -4.12 23.86
N ALA A 251 0.13 -2.92 23.45
CA ALA A 251 1.46 -2.45 23.79
C ALA A 251 1.45 -1.91 25.23
N GLU A 252 2.56 -2.03 25.96
CA GLU A 252 2.72 -1.55 27.35
C GLU A 252 2.52 -0.03 27.54
N SER A 253 2.14 0.71 26.50
CA SER A 253 2.17 2.18 26.40
C SER A 253 0.78 2.82 26.20
N ASP A 254 -0.28 2.19 26.71
CA ASP A 254 -1.69 2.59 26.50
C ASP A 254 -2.14 2.56 25.02
N ARG A 255 -1.34 1.94 24.15
CA ARG A 255 -1.62 1.78 22.72
C ARG A 255 -2.11 0.38 22.41
N ALA A 256 -3.13 0.29 21.59
CA ALA A 256 -3.54 -0.97 21.00
C ALA A 256 -3.30 -0.94 19.49
N ALA A 257 -2.99 -2.10 18.91
CA ALA A 257 -2.99 -2.27 17.47
C ALA A 257 -3.73 -3.53 17.05
N ALA A 258 -4.52 -3.43 15.99
CA ALA A 258 -5.20 -4.54 15.35
C ALA A 258 -4.67 -4.66 13.92
N VAL A 259 -4.28 -5.87 13.52
CA VAL A 259 -3.77 -6.16 12.18
C VAL A 259 -4.56 -7.29 11.56
N ILE A 260 -5.03 -7.11 10.32
CA ILE A 260 -5.72 -8.13 9.54
C ILE A 260 -4.99 -8.35 8.22
N ARG A 261 -4.70 -9.61 7.91
CA ARG A 261 -4.27 -10.01 6.55
C ARG A 261 -5.51 -10.21 5.68
N GLN A 262 -5.55 -9.55 4.52
CA GLN A 262 -6.64 -9.65 3.56
C GLN A 262 -6.07 -9.75 2.14
N GLY A 263 -5.99 -10.97 1.59
CA GLY A 263 -5.28 -11.21 0.32
C GLY A 263 -3.81 -10.82 0.45
N ASP A 264 -3.34 -9.95 -0.45
CA ASP A 264 -1.99 -9.37 -0.49
C ASP A 264 -1.80 -8.19 0.48
N TYR A 265 -2.85 -7.79 1.22
CA TYR A 265 -2.81 -6.65 2.14
C TYR A 265 -2.58 -7.04 3.60
N LEU A 266 -1.88 -6.18 4.33
CA LEU A 266 -2.01 -6.05 5.79
C LEU A 266 -2.71 -4.72 6.09
N VAL A 267 -3.82 -4.79 6.81
CA VAL A 267 -4.55 -3.64 7.35
C VAL A 267 -4.21 -3.53 8.83
N ALA A 268 -3.53 -2.46 9.22
CA ALA A 268 -3.17 -2.19 10.61
C ALA A 268 -3.86 -0.91 11.11
N VAL A 269 -4.43 -0.97 12.30
CA VAL A 269 -4.99 0.19 13.00
C VAL A 269 -4.32 0.29 14.35
N THR A 270 -3.74 1.44 14.66
CA THR A 270 -3.17 1.77 15.97
C THR A 270 -4.02 2.84 16.63
N VAL A 271 -4.40 2.63 17.89
CA VAL A 271 -5.22 3.56 18.69
C VAL A 271 -4.47 3.94 19.96
N SER A 272 -4.50 5.21 20.35
CA SER A 272 -3.79 5.73 21.52
C SER A 272 -4.57 6.70 22.41
N GLU A 273 -5.89 6.83 22.21
CA GLU A 273 -6.78 7.69 23.00
C GLU A 273 -7.82 6.84 23.72
N GLY A 274 -7.53 6.40 24.96
CA GLY A 274 -8.46 5.59 25.75
C GLY A 274 -7.76 4.64 26.73
N ASP A 275 -8.54 3.84 27.45
CA ASP A 275 -8.00 2.69 28.17
C ASP A 275 -7.72 1.52 27.21
N GLU A 276 -6.84 0.59 27.62
CA GLU A 276 -6.33 -0.49 26.76
C GLU A 276 -7.43 -1.32 26.10
N GLY A 277 -8.48 -1.68 26.86
CA GLY A 277 -9.58 -2.52 26.36
C GLY A 277 -10.42 -1.79 25.33
N GLN A 278 -10.76 -0.52 25.59
CA GLN A 278 -11.45 0.31 24.61
C GLN A 278 -10.62 0.50 23.33
N ASN A 279 -9.32 0.75 23.46
CA ASN A 279 -8.43 0.94 22.31
C ASN A 279 -8.35 -0.32 21.43
N GLN A 280 -8.34 -1.51 22.04
CA GLN A 280 -8.37 -2.78 21.32
C GLN A 280 -9.66 -2.96 20.52
N ASP A 281 -10.82 -2.72 21.13
CA ASP A 281 -12.12 -2.87 20.48
C ASP A 281 -12.26 -1.92 19.28
N VAL A 282 -11.84 -0.66 19.45
CA VAL A 282 -11.86 0.36 18.38
C VAL A 282 -10.90 -0.02 17.25
N ALA A 283 -9.67 -0.42 17.57
CA ALA A 283 -8.69 -0.86 16.57
C ALA A 283 -9.23 -2.06 15.75
N ALA A 284 -9.78 -3.05 16.46
CA ALA A 284 -10.35 -4.25 15.86
C ALA A 284 -11.52 -3.95 14.93
N GLU A 285 -12.46 -3.09 15.36
CA GLU A 285 -13.61 -2.70 14.55
C GLU A 285 -13.19 -2.02 13.25
N ILE A 286 -12.29 -1.03 13.33
CA ILE A 286 -11.84 -0.26 12.16
C ILE A 286 -11.08 -1.19 11.20
N ALA A 287 -10.18 -2.03 11.71
CA ALA A 287 -9.40 -2.95 10.89
C ALA A 287 -10.32 -3.93 10.15
N ALA A 288 -11.27 -4.55 10.85
CA ALA A 288 -12.20 -5.52 10.26
C ALA A 288 -13.09 -4.90 9.17
N LYS A 289 -13.64 -3.71 9.43
CA LYS A 289 -14.47 -3.01 8.43
C LYS A 289 -13.64 -2.57 7.22
N THR A 290 -12.42 -2.09 7.44
CA THR A 290 -11.49 -1.70 6.35
C THR A 290 -11.12 -2.90 5.48
N ALA A 291 -10.76 -4.04 6.08
CA ALA A 291 -10.43 -5.26 5.36
C ALA A 291 -11.62 -5.76 4.50
N ALA A 292 -12.84 -5.72 5.05
CA ALA A 292 -14.05 -6.08 4.31
C ALA A 292 -14.31 -5.13 3.12
N ASN A 293 -14.02 -3.85 3.26
CA ASN A 293 -14.10 -2.89 2.15
C ASN A 293 -13.06 -3.21 1.06
N LEU A 294 -11.80 -3.47 1.45
CA LEU A 294 -10.72 -3.82 0.50
C LEU A 294 -11.05 -5.05 -0.34
N ALA A 295 -11.63 -6.10 0.26
CA ALA A 295 -12.02 -7.32 -0.46
C ALA A 295 -13.07 -7.10 -1.57
N VAL A 296 -13.79 -5.97 -1.53
CA VAL A 296 -14.76 -5.54 -2.54
C VAL A 296 -14.16 -4.52 -3.51
N LEU A 297 -13.42 -3.53 -2.98
CA LEU A 297 -12.84 -2.43 -3.75
C LEU A 297 -11.68 -2.86 -4.65
N ASP A 298 -10.87 -3.83 -4.21
CA ASP A 298 -9.78 -4.39 -5.00
C ASP A 298 -9.79 -5.92 -4.94
N PRO A 299 -10.66 -6.59 -5.71
CA PRO A 299 -10.73 -8.04 -5.71
C PRO A 299 -9.48 -8.75 -6.23
N ALA A 300 -8.58 -8.04 -6.92
CA ALA A 300 -7.38 -8.64 -7.50
C ALA A 300 -6.31 -8.93 -6.44
N HIS A 301 -6.19 -8.03 -5.45
CA HIS A 301 -5.23 -8.17 -4.35
C HIS A 301 -5.91 -8.39 -2.99
N GLY A 302 -7.19 -8.07 -2.84
CA GLY A 302 -7.94 -8.16 -1.59
C GLY A 302 -8.61 -9.51 -1.34
N ARG A 303 -8.37 -10.55 -2.15
CA ARG A 303 -8.93 -11.89 -1.98
C ARG A 303 -7.85 -12.95 -2.13
N ASP A 304 -7.94 -14.00 -1.32
CA ASP A 304 -7.08 -15.20 -1.40
C ASP A 304 -7.42 -16.10 -2.61
#